data_AF-A0A0D0IUC3-F1
#
_entry.id   AF-A0A0D0IUC3-F1
#
_cell.length_a   1.000
_cell.length_b   1.000
_cell.length_c   1.000
_cell.angle_alpha   90.00
_cell.angle_beta   90.00
_cell.angle_gamma   90.00
#
_symmetry.space_group_name_H-M   'P 1'
#
loop_
_entity.id
_entity.type
_entity.pdbx_description
1 polymer ?
#
loop_
_entity_poly.entity_id
_entity_poly.type
_entity_poly.pdbx_seq_one_letter_code
_entity_poly.pdbx_strand_id
1 'polypeptide(L)'
;MAVDNAIAKLRAIGPALGFPHSSAVKGTYRLRELRPRGGRSITQALYRQFGDRFVIGAYGPEEAGEPAAFTRACELAEARLESLT
;
A
#
# COMPACT_ATOMS: atom_id res chain seq x y z
N MET A 1 1.38 -15.50 -3.91
CA MET A 1 2.39 -14.59 -4.48
C MET A 1 2.92 -13.64 -3.41
N ALA A 2 4.01 -12.88 -3.66
CA ALA A 2 4.65 -12.06 -2.63
C ALA A 2 3.72 -11.00 -2.00
N VAL A 3 2.83 -10.40 -2.80
CA VAL A 3 1.83 -9.44 -2.32
C VAL A 3 0.76 -10.10 -1.45
N ASP A 4 0.31 -11.31 -1.79
CA ASP A 4 -0.68 -12.06 -0.99
C ASP A 4 -0.18 -12.34 0.42
N ASN A 5 1.12 -12.68 0.56
CA ASN A 5 1.74 -12.89 1.86
C ASN A 5 1.80 -11.59 2.67
N ALA A 6 2.06 -10.44 2.03
CA ALA A 6 2.02 -9.14 2.70
C ALA A 6 0.58 -8.78 3.13
N ILE A 7 -0.40 -9.08 2.30
CA ILE A 7 -1.82 -8.88 2.61
C ILE A 7 -2.25 -9.80 3.77
N ALA A 8 -1.83 -11.07 3.78
CA ALA A 8 -2.09 -11.99 4.88
C ALA A 8 -1.49 -11.48 6.20
N LYS A 9 -0.27 -10.94 6.17
CA LYS A 9 0.33 -10.27 7.34
C LYS A 9 -0.47 -9.07 7.80
N LEU A 10 -0.97 -8.24 6.88
CA LEU A 10 -1.81 -7.09 7.23
C LEU A 10 -3.11 -7.53 7.89
N ARG A 11 -3.76 -8.60 7.38
CA ARG A 11 -4.96 -9.14 8.01
C ARG A 11 -4.69 -9.68 9.43
N ALA A 12 -3.54 -10.33 9.63
CA ALA A 12 -3.20 -10.94 10.91
C ALA A 12 -2.73 -9.94 11.98
N ILE A 13 -1.95 -8.93 11.58
CA ILE A 13 -1.29 -8.00 12.50
C ILE A 13 -2.05 -6.66 12.60
N GLY A 14 -2.78 -6.28 11.54
CA GLY A 14 -3.60 -5.08 11.51
C GLY A 14 -2.78 -3.79 11.62
N PRO A 15 -3.23 -2.78 12.38
CA PRO A 15 -2.57 -1.47 12.45
C PRO A 15 -1.15 -1.51 13.00
N ALA A 16 -0.80 -2.56 13.74
CA ALA A 16 0.55 -2.76 14.27
C ALA A 16 1.57 -3.19 13.19
N LEU A 17 1.13 -3.45 11.95
CA LEU A 17 2.03 -3.80 10.85
C LEU A 17 2.82 -2.56 10.41
N GLY A 18 4.02 -2.39 10.98
CA GLY A 18 4.93 -1.31 10.70
C GLY A 18 6.04 -1.66 9.70
N PHE A 19 7.05 -0.79 9.65
CA PHE A 19 8.28 -1.03 8.91
C PHE A 19 8.96 -2.32 9.41
N PRO A 20 9.57 -3.16 8.54
CA PRO A 20 9.79 -2.97 7.10
C PRO A 20 8.66 -3.51 6.21
N HIS A 21 7.52 -3.89 6.77
CA HIS A 21 6.43 -4.56 6.03
C HIS A 21 5.37 -3.60 5.49
N SER A 22 5.26 -2.42 6.08
CA SER A 22 4.43 -1.33 5.59
C SER A 22 5.04 0.03 5.97
N SER A 23 4.89 1.02 5.10
CA SER A 23 5.19 2.43 5.39
C SER A 23 4.06 3.34 4.95
N ALA A 24 3.99 4.52 5.58
CA ALA A 24 3.20 5.62 5.06
C ALA A 24 3.85 6.16 3.78
N VAL A 25 3.04 6.45 2.77
CA VAL A 25 3.50 7.07 1.52
C VAL A 25 3.60 8.58 1.75
N LYS A 26 4.75 9.18 1.42
CA LYS A 26 4.97 10.62 1.62
C LYS A 26 4.09 11.43 0.65
N GLY A 27 3.60 12.58 1.12
CA GLY A 27 2.81 13.50 0.29
C GLY A 27 1.39 13.05 -0.03
N THR A 28 0.90 11.97 0.62
CA THR A 28 -0.44 11.41 0.41
C THR A 28 -1.27 11.49 1.69
N TYR A 29 -2.59 11.46 1.57
CA TYR A 29 -3.51 11.46 2.70
C TYR A 29 -3.75 10.02 3.22
N ARG A 30 -3.11 9.69 4.34
CA ARG A 30 -3.27 8.42 5.08
C ARG A 30 -3.09 7.17 4.19
N LEU A 31 -2.38 7.28 3.07
CA LEU A 31 -2.06 6.15 2.21
C LEU A 31 -0.85 5.41 2.77
N ARG A 32 -0.90 4.09 2.70
CA ARG A 32 0.19 3.20 3.10
C ARG A 32 0.49 2.23 1.97
N GLU A 33 1.75 1.87 1.86
CA GLU A 33 2.19 0.78 0.99
C GLU A 33 2.42 -0.49 1.81
N LEU A 34 2.11 -1.64 1.21
CA LEU A 34 2.62 -2.93 1.64
C LEU A 34 3.94 -3.20 0.93
N ARG A 35 4.94 -3.62 1.71
CA ARG A 35 6.34 -3.79 1.29
C ARG A 35 6.78 -5.25 1.34
N PRO A 36 6.29 -6.13 0.44
CA PRO A 36 6.86 -7.47 0.31
C PRO A 36 8.37 -7.36 0.06
N ARG A 37 9.15 -8.22 0.72
CA ARG A 37 10.63 -8.22 0.63
C ARG A 37 11.28 -6.86 1.03
N GLY A 38 10.59 -6.06 1.84
CA GLY A 38 11.07 -4.75 2.29
C GLY A 38 10.90 -3.63 1.25
N GLY A 39 10.06 -3.84 0.22
CA GLY A 39 9.83 -2.89 -0.88
C GLY A 39 10.40 -3.38 -2.21
N ARG A 40 11.27 -4.41 -2.18
CA ARG A 40 11.96 -4.99 -3.35
C ARG A 40 11.11 -5.99 -4.13
N SER A 41 9.82 -5.68 -4.27
CA SER A 41 8.84 -6.51 -4.97
C SER A 41 8.33 -5.74 -6.17
N ILE A 42 8.21 -6.42 -7.31
CA ILE A 42 7.67 -5.85 -8.55
C ILE A 42 6.23 -5.31 -8.40
N THR A 43 5.53 -5.75 -7.36
CA THR A 43 4.17 -5.31 -7.06
C THR A 43 4.03 -5.04 -5.57
N GLN A 44 3.48 -3.88 -5.25
CA GLN A 44 3.11 -3.40 -3.93
C GLN A 44 1.63 -3.00 -3.92
N ALA A 45 0.95 -3.23 -2.79
CA ALA A 45 -0.44 -2.82 -2.62
C ALA A 45 -0.49 -1.49 -1.86
N LEU A 46 -1.23 -0.52 -2.39
CA LEU A 46 -1.47 0.78 -1.79
C LEU A 46 -2.84 0.75 -1.11
N TYR A 47 -2.88 1.00 0.18
CA TYR A 47 -4.07 0.81 1.00
C TYR A 47 -4.28 1.94 2.01
N ARG A 48 -5.53 2.06 2.48
CA ARG A 48 -5.93 2.93 3.60
C ARG A 48 -6.82 2.14 4.56
N GLN A 49 -6.76 2.48 5.84
CA GLN A 49 -7.65 1.91 6.84
C GLN A 49 -8.94 2.75 6.94
N PHE A 50 -10.09 2.07 6.92
CA PHE A 50 -11.43 2.61 7.12
C PHE A 50 -12.10 1.84 8.25
N GLY A 51 -12.13 2.44 9.45
CA GLY A 51 -12.62 1.73 10.64
C GLY A 51 -11.82 0.44 10.89
N ASP A 52 -12.50 -0.69 10.86
CA ASP A 52 -11.94 -2.04 11.04
C ASP A 52 -11.44 -2.70 9.74
N ARG A 53 -11.62 -2.03 8.59
CA ARG A 53 -11.25 -2.57 7.27
C ARG A 53 -9.99 -1.92 6.72
N PHE A 54 -9.20 -2.72 6.01
CA PHE A 54 -8.11 -2.23 5.16
C PHE A 54 -8.53 -2.38 3.71
N VAL A 55 -8.54 -1.27 2.98
CA VAL A 55 -8.98 -1.25 1.58
C VAL A 55 -7.79 -0.94 0.69
N ILE A 56 -7.54 -1.81 -0.29
CA ILE A 56 -6.52 -1.63 -1.31
C ILE A 56 -7.12 -0.77 -2.44
N GLY A 57 -6.54 0.39 -2.70
CA GLY A 57 -6.97 1.31 -3.77
C GLY A 57 -6.28 1.04 -5.11
N ALA A 58 -5.02 0.60 -5.07
CA ALA A 58 -4.27 0.24 -6.28
C ALA A 58 -3.13 -0.73 -5.97
N TYR A 59 -2.60 -1.32 -7.04
CA TYR A 59 -1.31 -1.98 -7.04
C TYR A 59 -0.34 -1.16 -7.89
N GLY A 60 0.90 -1.03 -7.43
CA GLY A 60 1.95 -0.28 -8.12
C GLY A 60 3.31 -0.98 -8.04
N PRO A 61 4.31 -0.49 -8.80
CA PRO A 61 5.67 -1.02 -8.77
C PRO A 61 6.42 -0.58 -7.50
N GLU A 62 7.70 -0.92 -7.42
CA GLU A 62 8.60 -0.32 -6.44
C GLU A 62 8.93 1.14 -6.80
N GLU A 63 8.81 2.05 -5.82
CA GLU A 63 9.10 3.48 -5.98
C GLU A 63 10.49 3.72 -6.59
N ALA A 64 11.52 3.03 -6.11
CA ALA A 64 12.89 3.21 -6.59
C ALA A 64 13.11 2.75 -8.04
N GLY A 65 12.34 1.75 -8.51
CA GLY A 65 12.47 1.21 -9.86
C GLY A 65 11.71 2.04 -10.89
N GLU A 66 10.50 2.50 -10.53
CA GLU A 66 9.62 3.26 -11.44
C GLU A 66 8.90 4.41 -10.71
N PRO A 67 9.59 5.50 -10.35
CA PRO A 67 9.01 6.57 -9.52
C PRO A 67 7.73 7.17 -10.09
N ALA A 68 7.70 7.46 -11.40
CA ALA A 68 6.53 8.04 -12.06
C ALA A 68 5.32 7.09 -12.04
N ALA A 69 5.55 5.79 -12.27
CA ALA A 69 4.49 4.79 -12.22
C ALA A 69 3.99 4.56 -10.78
N PHE A 70 4.88 4.62 -9.79
CA PHE A 70 4.51 4.59 -8.39
C PHE A 70 3.67 5.80 -7.98
N THR A 71 4.07 7.01 -8.36
CA THR A 71 3.27 8.23 -8.15
C THR A 71 1.88 8.09 -8.77
N ARG A 72 1.81 7.62 -10.02
CA ARG A 72 0.52 7.40 -10.70
C ARG A 72 -0.36 6.38 -9.97
N ALA A 73 0.24 5.30 -9.45
CA ALA A 73 -0.49 4.32 -8.65
C ALA A 73 -1.02 4.92 -7.34
N CYS A 74 -0.28 5.84 -6.71
CA CYS A 74 -0.73 6.57 -5.52
C CYS A 74 -1.92 7.47 -5.83
N GLU A 75 -1.86 8.28 -6.90
CA GLU A 75 -2.98 9.12 -7.34
C GLU A 75 -4.25 8.29 -7.60
N LEU A 76 -4.11 7.17 -8.31
CA LEU A 76 -5.23 6.26 -8.59
C LEU A 76 -5.78 5.61 -7.32
N ALA A 77 -4.91 5.26 -6.37
CA ALA A 77 -5.33 4.72 -5.09
C ALA A 77 -6.13 5.76 -4.31
N GLU A 78 -5.63 6.99 -4.18
CA GLU A 78 -6.31 8.06 -3.46
C GLU A 78 -7.66 8.37 -4.06
N ALA A 79 -7.75 8.57 -5.37
CA ALA A 79 -9.01 8.85 -6.06
C ALA A 79 -10.07 7.75 -5.82
N ARG A 80 -9.66 6.48 -5.76
CA ARG A 80 -10.57 5.35 -5.47
C ARG A 80 -10.91 5.21 -4.00
N LEU A 81 -10.03 5.62 -3.09
CA LEU A 81 -10.26 5.52 -1.65
C LEU A 81 -11.09 6.71 -1.16
N GLU A 82 -10.99 7.86 -1.80
CA GLU A 82 -11.85 9.03 -1.54
C GLU A 82 -13.31 8.78 -1.91
N SER A 83 -13.60 7.91 -2.87
CA SER A 83 -15.01 7.55 -3.17
C SER A 83 -15.66 6.65 -2.11
N LEU A 84 -14.93 6.29 -1.04
CA LEU A 84 -15.41 5.46 0.07
C LEU A 84 -15.70 6.26 1.34
N THR A 85 -15.44 7.58 1.35
CA THR A 85 -15.76 8.52 2.44
C THR A 85 -17.03 9.28 2.14
#